data_AF-A0A480VFV3-F1
#
_entry.id   AF-A0A480VFV3-F1
#
_cell.length_a   1.000
_cell.length_b   1.000
_cell.length_c   1.000
_cell.angle_alpha   90.00
_cell.angle_beta   90.00
_cell.angle_gamma   90.00
#
_symmetry.space_group_name_H-M   'P 1'
#
loop_
_entity.id
_entity.type
_entity.pdbx_description
1 polymer ?
#
loop_
_entity_poly.entity_id
_entity_poly.type
_entity_poly.pdbx_seq_one_letter_code
_entity_poly.pdbx_strand_id
1 'polypeptide(L)'
;MSSRGSPGVEFSTTTVSSVAVQAGDSKIVIAVIKCGKWVQLQLAESQPNLLEIGRNQDETKKLLHDHELLLAKLKALEDQVWELLQEADKTAEENKDQSQVYDAMAKTLGEAWAALVSMLERRRELLRLTSEFFENALEFAIKIDQAEDFLQNTQEFESTDSLKSLLQLHEHHTKELLERSLALLNKSQQLTDFIEKFKCDGPNVNPEMIQGAHNSCLKIDSLLEFLQDRRRQLDKYLKQQQQELRQVLQICQWDQQESQVTSWFQKAIRDLQEQSLGSSLSDNEELIRKHEELILKAKEWNSSVEELKSEALGLLLLKEDVEKEYLQLSNQKLNRLQEEFGRLMVERRTCLQKANDFFNSANKAFDVLGRVEAYLKLLKSEGLSLPVLAARHEELYREIKDCTADALQKGQALISQVASCSDCEHSIAHPEVRPYSDLRT
;
A
#
# COMPACT_ATOMS: atom_id res chain seq x y z
N MET A 1 18.31 47.96 -82.33
CA MET A 1 19.29 47.94 -81.23
C MET A 1 19.01 46.71 -80.39
N SER A 2 20.04 45.88 -80.21
CA SER A 2 20.04 44.63 -79.46
C SER A 2 19.79 44.84 -77.97
N SER A 3 19.16 43.85 -77.34
CA SER A 3 19.71 43.25 -76.12
C SER A 3 19.29 41.77 -76.06
N ARG A 4 20.24 40.89 -76.42
CA ARG A 4 20.19 39.46 -76.10
C ARG A 4 20.25 39.35 -74.57
N GLY A 5 19.21 38.81 -73.94
CA GLY A 5 19.30 38.28 -72.60
C GLY A 5 20.12 36.99 -72.63
N SER A 6 21.19 36.94 -71.84
CA SER A 6 22.04 35.76 -71.66
C SER A 6 21.20 34.58 -71.14
N PRO A 7 21.42 33.34 -71.64
CA PRO A 7 20.79 32.17 -71.07
C PRO A 7 21.40 31.93 -69.69
N GLY A 8 20.58 31.83 -68.66
CA GLY A 8 20.99 31.31 -67.37
C GLY A 8 21.54 29.90 -67.58
N VAL A 9 22.82 29.69 -67.27
CA VAL A 9 23.44 28.38 -67.34
C VAL A 9 22.79 27.50 -66.28
N GLU A 10 21.88 26.63 -66.67
CA GLU A 10 21.46 25.49 -65.84
C GLU A 10 22.70 24.61 -65.63
N PHE A 11 23.28 24.68 -64.43
CA PHE A 11 24.37 23.78 -64.08
C PHE A 11 23.80 22.36 -63.97
N SER A 12 24.14 21.49 -64.92
CA SER A 12 23.77 20.08 -64.86
C SER A 12 24.50 19.41 -63.70
N THR A 13 23.74 18.77 -62.82
CA THR A 13 24.23 17.94 -61.71
C THR A 13 24.48 16.52 -62.22
N THR A 14 25.72 16.04 -62.11
CA THR A 14 26.10 14.71 -62.60
C THR A 14 26.81 13.93 -61.50
N THR A 15 26.40 12.69 -61.25
CA THR A 15 27.14 11.76 -60.39
C THR A 15 28.45 11.36 -61.08
N VAL A 16 29.58 11.56 -60.41
CA VAL A 16 30.93 11.34 -60.98
C VAL A 16 31.55 10.04 -60.47
N SER A 17 31.21 9.62 -59.25
CA SER A 17 31.69 8.37 -58.66
C SER A 17 30.73 7.89 -57.56
N SER A 18 30.78 6.62 -57.20
CA SER A 18 30.07 6.06 -56.05
C SER A 18 30.95 5.07 -55.29
N VAL A 19 30.85 5.10 -53.96
CA VAL A 19 31.56 4.19 -53.05
C VAL A 19 30.54 3.49 -52.18
N ALA A 20 30.57 2.16 -52.18
CA ALA A 20 29.74 1.35 -51.28
C ALA A 20 30.59 0.85 -50.11
N VAL A 21 30.11 1.07 -48.88
CA VAL A 21 30.73 0.55 -47.66
C VAL A 21 29.75 -0.40 -46.99
N GLN A 22 30.19 -1.61 -46.67
CA GLN A 22 29.35 -2.64 -46.07
C GLN A 22 30.05 -3.31 -44.88
N ALA A 23 29.27 -3.54 -43.82
CA ALA A 23 29.64 -4.39 -42.69
C ALA A 23 28.39 -5.12 -42.17
N GLY A 24 28.46 -6.45 -42.13
CA GLY A 24 27.29 -7.29 -41.81
C GLY A 24 26.12 -7.01 -42.77
N ASP A 25 24.96 -6.76 -42.18
CA ASP A 25 23.73 -6.40 -42.91
C ASP A 25 23.60 -4.90 -43.16
N SER A 26 24.53 -4.09 -42.65
CA SER A 26 24.57 -2.64 -42.85
C SER A 26 25.40 -2.27 -44.08
N LYS A 27 24.83 -1.47 -44.98
CA LYS A 27 25.43 -0.98 -46.22
C LYS A 27 25.06 0.48 -46.43
N ILE A 28 26.04 1.30 -46.80
CA ILE A 28 25.82 2.65 -47.30
C ILE A 28 26.41 2.79 -48.69
N VAL A 29 25.77 3.62 -49.54
CA VAL A 29 26.32 4.03 -50.83
C VAL A 29 26.47 5.55 -50.81
N ILE A 30 27.70 6.01 -50.99
CA ILE A 30 28.07 7.42 -51.02
C ILE A 30 28.28 7.79 -52.49
N ALA A 31 27.51 8.74 -53.00
CA ALA A 31 27.69 9.30 -54.33
C ALA A 31 28.50 10.59 -54.25
N VAL A 32 29.49 10.71 -55.15
CA VAL A 32 30.22 11.95 -55.40
C VAL A 32 29.51 12.66 -56.54
N ILE A 33 28.87 13.79 -56.25
CA ILE A 33 28.06 14.54 -57.19
C ILE A 33 28.79 15.83 -57.56
N LYS A 34 28.86 16.15 -58.86
CA LYS A 34 29.45 17.38 -59.37
C LYS A 34 28.38 18.25 -60.02
N CYS A 35 28.33 19.52 -59.63
CA CYS A 35 27.46 20.54 -60.21
C CYS A 35 28.30 21.80 -60.51
N GLY A 36 28.63 22.02 -61.78
CA GLY A 36 29.54 23.11 -62.17
C GLY A 36 30.94 22.98 -61.55
N LYS A 37 31.30 23.94 -60.69
CA LYS A 37 32.57 23.96 -59.93
C LYS A 37 32.49 23.30 -58.54
N TRP A 38 31.32 22.77 -58.17
CA TRP A 38 31.08 22.20 -56.84
C TRP A 38 31.11 20.68 -56.90
N VAL A 39 31.70 20.05 -55.87
CA VAL A 39 31.65 18.61 -55.63
C VAL A 39 31.08 18.38 -54.25
N GLN A 40 30.08 17.50 -54.14
CA GLN A 40 29.41 17.17 -52.89
C GLN A 40 29.34 15.66 -52.71
N LEU A 41 29.61 15.20 -51.48
CA LEU A 41 29.30 13.83 -51.06
C LEU A 41 27.84 13.78 -50.60
N GLN A 42 27.08 12.86 -51.17
CA GLN A 42 25.72 12.59 -50.75
C GLN A 42 25.57 11.11 -50.42
N LEU A 43 24.95 10.82 -49.27
CA LEU A 43 24.48 9.47 -48.98
C LEU A 43 23.32 9.15 -49.94
N ALA A 44 23.58 8.28 -50.91
CA ALA A 44 22.63 7.89 -51.94
C ALA A 44 21.72 6.74 -51.48
N GLU A 45 22.25 5.81 -50.70
CA GLU A 45 21.53 4.64 -50.19
C GLU A 45 22.00 4.30 -48.78
N SER A 46 21.08 3.91 -47.90
CA SER A 46 21.38 3.32 -46.59
C SER A 46 20.48 2.11 -46.37
N GLN A 47 21.09 0.95 -46.16
CA GLN A 47 20.40 -0.28 -45.81
C GLN A 47 20.97 -0.82 -44.49
N PRO A 48 20.18 -0.96 -43.42
CA PRO A 48 18.81 -0.47 -43.31
C PRO A 48 18.74 1.06 -43.34
N ASN A 49 17.51 1.58 -43.42
CA ASN A 49 17.25 3.01 -43.33
C ASN A 49 17.90 3.62 -42.06
N LEU A 50 18.39 4.87 -42.14
CA LEU A 50 19.05 5.54 -41.02
C LEU A 50 18.20 5.64 -39.75
N LEU A 51 16.88 5.64 -39.88
CA LEU A 51 15.98 5.70 -38.73
C LEU A 51 15.39 4.34 -38.39
N GLU A 52 15.79 3.24 -39.03
CA GLU A 52 15.36 1.88 -38.67
C GLU A 52 15.98 1.44 -37.33
N ILE A 53 15.16 1.16 -36.32
CA ILE A 53 15.64 0.87 -34.97
C ILE A 53 15.70 -0.62 -34.61
N GLY A 54 15.20 -1.52 -35.46
CA GLY A 54 14.98 -2.94 -35.13
C GLY A 54 13.61 -3.15 -34.46
N ARG A 55 13.27 -4.42 -34.16
CA ARG A 55 12.00 -4.78 -33.49
C ARG A 55 12.15 -5.19 -32.03
N ASN A 56 13.36 -5.52 -31.59
CA ASN A 56 13.66 -6.00 -30.24
C ASN A 56 15.13 -5.71 -29.89
N GLN A 57 15.51 -6.01 -28.65
CA GLN A 57 16.85 -5.73 -28.13
C GLN A 57 17.96 -6.40 -28.95
N ASP A 58 17.77 -7.66 -29.37
CA ASP A 58 18.78 -8.42 -30.11
C ASP A 58 18.99 -7.86 -31.52
N GLU A 59 17.90 -7.54 -32.23
CA GLU A 59 17.96 -6.87 -33.53
C GLU A 59 18.65 -5.51 -33.43
N THR A 60 18.28 -4.68 -32.45
CA THR A 60 18.91 -3.36 -32.26
C THR A 60 20.39 -3.48 -31.93
N LYS A 61 20.79 -4.43 -31.06
CA LYS A 61 22.20 -4.68 -30.73
C LYS A 61 22.98 -5.14 -31.96
N LYS A 62 22.40 -6.00 -32.80
CA LYS A 62 23.00 -6.41 -34.08
C LYS A 62 23.17 -5.21 -35.02
N LEU A 63 22.13 -4.39 -35.17
CA LEU A 63 22.19 -3.17 -35.98
C LEU A 63 23.29 -2.21 -35.48
N LEU A 64 23.40 -2.03 -34.16
CA LEU A 64 24.44 -1.19 -33.55
C LEU A 64 25.83 -1.73 -33.87
N HIS A 65 26.04 -3.04 -33.69
CA HIS A 65 27.32 -3.68 -33.97
C HIS A 65 27.73 -3.53 -35.43
N ASP A 66 26.84 -3.90 -36.36
CA ASP A 66 27.10 -3.81 -37.81
C ASP A 66 27.39 -2.35 -38.22
N HIS A 67 26.65 -1.39 -37.67
CA HIS A 67 26.85 0.03 -37.92
C HIS A 67 28.18 0.56 -37.37
N GLU A 68 28.59 0.14 -36.17
CA GLU A 68 29.89 0.50 -35.59
C GLU A 68 31.06 -0.04 -36.43
N LEU A 69 30.96 -1.27 -36.94
CA LEU A 69 31.94 -1.82 -37.87
C LEU A 69 31.98 -1.04 -39.19
N LEU A 70 30.81 -0.69 -39.73
CA LEU A 70 30.69 0.11 -40.95
C LEU A 70 31.36 1.48 -40.78
N LEU A 71 31.08 2.15 -39.65
CA LEU A 71 31.64 3.45 -39.32
C LEU A 71 33.16 3.37 -39.14
N ALA A 72 33.68 2.31 -38.52
CA ALA A 72 35.12 2.08 -38.40
C ALA A 72 35.78 1.88 -39.77
N LYS A 73 35.15 1.11 -40.68
CA LYS A 73 35.64 0.94 -42.06
C LYS A 73 35.64 2.26 -42.83
N LEU A 74 34.59 3.07 -42.68
CA LEU A 74 34.50 4.37 -43.33
C LEU A 74 35.60 5.32 -42.83
N LYS A 75 35.82 5.38 -41.51
CA LYS A 75 36.90 6.19 -40.91
C LYS A 75 38.29 5.70 -41.30
N ALA A 76 38.50 4.40 -41.52
CA ALA A 76 39.78 3.91 -42.04
C ALA A 76 40.08 4.40 -43.48
N LEU A 77 39.07 4.84 -44.23
CA LEU A 77 39.23 5.50 -45.52
C LEU A 77 39.48 7.01 -45.40
N GLU A 78 39.28 7.60 -44.20
CA GLU A 78 39.43 9.03 -43.97
C GLU A 78 40.85 9.52 -44.26
N ASP A 79 41.87 8.81 -43.76
CA ASP A 79 43.28 9.16 -44.01
C ASP A 79 43.59 9.14 -45.51
N GLN A 80 43.07 8.16 -46.25
CA GLN A 80 43.25 8.06 -47.70
C GLN A 80 42.54 9.20 -48.44
N VAL A 81 41.36 9.62 -47.97
CA VAL A 81 40.62 10.76 -48.52
C VAL A 81 41.38 12.06 -48.25
N TRP A 82 41.98 12.23 -47.07
CA TRP A 82 42.77 13.42 -46.73
C TRP A 82 44.09 13.48 -47.51
N GLU A 83 44.78 12.36 -47.70
CA GLU A 83 45.98 12.29 -48.54
C GLU A 83 45.65 12.69 -50.00
N LEU A 84 44.54 12.19 -50.54
CA LEU A 84 44.08 12.55 -51.88
C LEU A 84 43.68 14.03 -52.00
N LEU A 85 43.07 14.60 -50.96
CA LEU A 85 42.77 16.03 -50.89
C LEU A 85 44.06 16.87 -50.87
N GLN A 86 45.06 16.46 -50.09
CA GLN A 86 46.35 17.15 -50.01
C GLN A 86 47.13 17.07 -51.34
N GLU A 87 47.05 15.94 -52.05
CA GLU A 87 47.64 15.80 -53.39
C GLU A 87 46.92 16.65 -54.43
N ALA A 88 45.59 16.80 -54.31
CA ALA A 88 44.82 17.74 -55.13
C ALA A 88 45.19 19.20 -54.87
N ASP A 89 45.39 19.60 -53.60
CA ASP A 89 45.84 20.94 -53.21
C ASP A 89 47.23 21.25 -53.78
N LYS A 90 48.17 20.30 -53.69
CA LYS A 90 49.50 20.43 -54.29
C LYS A 90 49.45 20.58 -55.82
N THR A 91 48.60 19.80 -56.48
CA THR A 91 48.39 19.88 -57.93
C THR A 91 47.74 21.21 -58.34
N ALA A 92 46.92 21.79 -57.47
CA ALA A 92 46.30 23.10 -57.64
C ALA A 92 47.34 24.23 -57.59
N GLU A 93 48.33 24.15 -56.70
CA GLU A 93 49.45 25.10 -56.63
C GLU A 93 50.30 25.09 -57.91
N GLU A 94 50.46 23.92 -58.53
CA GLU A 94 51.20 23.75 -59.79
C GLU A 94 50.43 24.28 -61.02
N ASN A 95 49.09 24.37 -60.97
CA ASN A 95 48.22 24.86 -62.05
C ASN A 95 47.47 26.15 -61.66
N LYS A 96 48.15 27.30 -61.76
CA LYS A 96 47.65 28.63 -61.35
C LYS A 96 46.30 29.05 -61.95
N ASP A 97 45.96 28.58 -63.15
CA ASP A 97 44.70 28.94 -63.83
C ASP A 97 43.46 28.20 -63.26
N GLN A 98 43.66 27.15 -62.45
CA GLN A 98 42.59 26.33 -61.87
C GLN A 98 42.65 26.23 -60.34
N SER A 99 43.70 26.78 -59.70
CA SER A 99 43.93 26.74 -58.24
C SER A 99 42.68 27.09 -57.40
N GLN A 100 41.98 28.18 -57.73
CA GLN A 100 40.76 28.59 -57.00
C GLN A 100 39.61 27.57 -57.06
N VAL A 101 39.54 26.74 -58.11
CA VAL A 101 38.48 25.74 -58.27
C VAL A 101 38.78 24.52 -57.42
N TYR A 102 40.05 24.09 -57.38
CA TYR A 102 40.49 22.97 -56.54
C TYR A 102 40.36 23.30 -55.05
N ASP A 103 40.78 24.48 -54.59
CA ASP A 103 40.61 24.92 -53.19
C ASP A 103 39.14 24.89 -52.76
N ALA A 104 38.24 25.41 -53.60
CA ALA A 104 36.80 25.42 -53.32
C ALA A 104 36.20 24.00 -53.30
N MET A 105 36.65 23.12 -54.19
CA MET A 105 36.24 21.71 -54.24
C MET A 105 36.73 20.93 -53.02
N ALA A 106 38.00 21.11 -52.61
CA ALA A 106 38.59 20.46 -51.44
C ALA A 106 37.86 20.86 -50.15
N LYS A 107 37.59 22.16 -49.98
CA LYS A 107 36.81 22.67 -48.84
C LYS A 107 35.40 22.09 -48.79
N THR A 108 34.69 22.08 -49.92
CA THR A 108 33.32 21.55 -50.01
C THR A 108 33.29 20.04 -49.73
N LEU A 109 34.31 19.29 -50.19
CA LEU A 109 34.42 17.86 -49.93
C LEU A 109 34.67 17.57 -48.44
N GLY A 110 35.54 18.34 -47.78
CA GLY A 110 35.80 18.23 -46.34
C GLY A 110 34.56 18.52 -45.50
N GLU A 111 33.81 19.57 -45.83
CA GLU A 111 32.53 19.89 -45.17
C GLU A 111 31.48 18.78 -45.38
N ALA A 112 31.39 18.23 -46.60
CA ALA A 112 30.47 17.14 -46.92
C ALA A 112 30.85 15.82 -46.22
N TRP A 113 32.15 15.51 -46.11
CA TRP A 113 32.66 14.36 -45.35
C TRP A 113 32.31 14.50 -43.86
N ALA A 114 32.58 15.67 -43.26
CA ALA A 114 32.24 15.94 -41.87
C ALA A 114 30.73 15.81 -41.61
N ALA A 115 29.89 16.28 -42.52
CA ALA A 115 28.43 16.12 -42.45
C ALA A 115 28.00 14.64 -42.52
N LEU A 116 28.60 13.85 -43.41
CA LEU A 116 28.35 12.41 -43.51
C LEU A 116 28.73 11.67 -42.23
N VAL A 117 29.95 11.89 -41.72
CA VAL A 117 30.41 11.27 -40.47
C VAL A 117 29.50 11.66 -39.30
N SER A 118 29.11 12.94 -39.20
CA SER A 118 28.17 13.42 -38.18
C SER A 118 26.82 12.70 -38.25
N MET A 119 26.26 12.52 -39.45
CA MET A 119 25.01 11.79 -39.65
C MET A 119 25.11 10.31 -39.23
N LEU A 120 26.23 9.64 -39.53
CA LEU A 120 26.45 8.25 -39.14
C LEU A 120 26.74 8.10 -37.63
N GLU A 121 27.38 9.07 -36.99
CA GLU A 121 27.51 9.09 -35.53
C GLU A 121 26.15 9.28 -34.84
N ARG A 122 25.27 10.12 -35.39
CA ARG A 122 23.89 10.25 -34.89
C ARG A 122 23.10 8.95 -35.03
N ARG A 123 23.30 8.22 -36.12
CA ARG A 123 22.74 6.88 -36.31
C ARG A 123 23.19 5.92 -35.22
N ARG A 124 24.48 5.96 -34.86
CA ARG A 124 25.03 5.16 -33.76
C ARG A 124 24.38 5.52 -32.43
N GLU A 125 24.22 6.82 -32.13
CA GLU A 125 23.56 7.26 -30.90
C GLU A 125 22.08 6.87 -30.85
N LEU A 126 21.35 6.96 -31.97
CA LEU A 126 19.98 6.46 -32.08
C LEU A 126 19.89 4.98 -31.69
N LEU A 127 20.78 4.14 -32.24
CA LEU A 127 20.80 2.70 -31.96
C LEU A 127 21.15 2.40 -30.50
N ARG A 128 22.06 3.19 -29.90
CA ARG A 128 22.39 3.09 -28.48
C ARG A 128 21.19 3.42 -27.59
N LEU A 129 20.51 4.54 -27.85
CA LEU A 129 19.29 4.94 -27.16
C LEU A 129 18.16 3.91 -27.34
N THR A 130 18.05 3.33 -28.53
CA THR A 130 17.07 2.26 -28.81
C THR A 130 17.39 1.00 -28.00
N SER A 131 18.66 0.62 -27.89
CA SER A 131 19.06 -0.54 -27.09
C SER A 131 18.68 -0.35 -25.62
N GLU A 132 18.91 0.84 -25.07
CA GLU A 132 18.49 1.20 -23.71
C GLU A 132 16.95 1.18 -23.57
N PHE A 133 16.20 1.63 -24.59
CA PHE A 133 14.74 1.56 -24.60
C PHE A 133 14.23 0.11 -24.51
N PHE A 134 14.74 -0.79 -25.35
CA PHE A 134 14.33 -2.20 -25.30
C PHE A 134 14.76 -2.90 -24.02
N GLU A 135 15.88 -2.51 -23.41
CA GLU A 135 16.29 -3.00 -22.09
C GLU A 135 15.29 -2.59 -21.00
N ASN A 136 14.90 -1.32 -20.95
CA ASN A 136 13.86 -0.85 -20.03
C ASN A 136 12.51 -1.55 -20.28
N ALA A 137 12.16 -1.79 -21.55
CA ALA A 137 10.93 -2.48 -21.91
C ALA A 137 10.93 -3.95 -21.42
N LEU A 138 12.08 -4.64 -21.55
CA LEU A 138 12.25 -5.99 -21.05
C LEU A 138 12.19 -6.05 -19.52
N GLU A 139 12.88 -5.15 -18.82
CA GLU A 139 12.80 -5.08 -17.36
C GLU A 139 11.37 -4.84 -16.87
N PHE A 140 10.63 -3.96 -17.54
CA PHE A 140 9.24 -3.70 -17.21
C PHE A 140 8.35 -4.92 -17.47
N ALA A 141 8.52 -5.60 -18.60
CA ALA A 141 7.81 -6.84 -18.90
C ALA A 141 8.07 -7.92 -17.82
N ILE A 142 9.32 -8.10 -17.40
CA ILE A 142 9.68 -9.03 -16.32
C ILE A 142 8.96 -8.67 -15.02
N LYS A 143 8.85 -7.38 -14.67
CA LYS A 143 8.11 -6.96 -13.47
C LYS A 143 6.60 -7.18 -13.58
N ILE A 144 6.02 -7.01 -14.76
CA ILE A 144 4.63 -7.37 -15.03
C ILE A 144 4.44 -8.87 -14.79
N ASP A 145 5.27 -9.71 -15.39
CA ASP A 145 5.18 -11.17 -15.25
C ASP A 145 5.32 -11.61 -13.78
N GLN A 146 6.27 -11.03 -13.03
CA GLN A 146 6.44 -11.28 -11.59
C GLN A 146 5.20 -10.93 -10.75
N ALA A 147 4.53 -9.83 -11.08
CA ALA A 147 3.33 -9.40 -10.37
C ALA A 147 2.08 -10.19 -10.81
N GLU A 148 2.01 -10.66 -12.06
CA GLU A 148 1.00 -11.61 -12.53
C GLU A 148 1.13 -12.96 -11.82
N ASP A 149 2.35 -13.52 -11.73
CA ASP A 149 2.63 -14.76 -11.01
C ASP A 149 2.28 -14.64 -9.52
N PHE A 150 2.60 -13.50 -8.90
CA PHE A 150 2.25 -13.21 -7.52
C PHE A 150 0.73 -13.26 -7.27
N LEU A 151 -0.08 -12.76 -8.21
CA LEU A 151 -1.55 -12.79 -8.12
C LEU A 151 -2.15 -14.15 -8.43
N GLN A 152 -1.52 -14.96 -9.29
CA GLN A 152 -2.01 -16.30 -9.62
C GLN A 152 -1.82 -17.30 -8.48
N ASN A 153 -0.80 -17.10 -7.66
CA ASN A 153 -0.57 -17.94 -6.49
C ASN A 153 -1.60 -17.66 -5.40
N THR A 154 -2.27 -18.70 -4.90
CA THR A 154 -3.19 -18.60 -3.77
C THR A 154 -2.45 -18.03 -2.57
N GLN A 155 -2.84 -16.83 -2.13
CA GLN A 155 -2.18 -16.13 -1.04
C GLN A 155 -2.78 -16.55 0.29
N GLU A 156 -2.29 -17.67 0.82
CA GLU A 156 -2.64 -18.15 2.16
C GLU A 156 -1.87 -17.35 3.22
N PHE A 157 -2.54 -17.03 4.32
CA PHE A 157 -1.94 -16.34 5.47
C PHE A 157 -2.42 -17.01 6.76
N GLU A 158 -1.51 -17.26 7.70
CA GLU A 158 -1.78 -18.00 8.93
C GLU A 158 -2.07 -17.07 10.13
N SER A 159 -1.67 -15.80 10.02
CA SER A 159 -1.77 -14.80 11.10
C SER A 159 -1.98 -13.39 10.57
N THR A 160 -2.47 -12.50 11.45
CA THR A 160 -2.60 -11.07 11.20
C THR A 160 -1.28 -10.43 10.74
N ASP A 161 -0.14 -10.90 11.25
CA ASP A 161 1.16 -10.35 10.85
C ASP A 161 1.60 -10.84 9.47
N SER A 162 1.37 -12.12 9.14
CA SER A 162 1.58 -12.61 7.76
C SER A 162 0.69 -11.88 6.74
N LEU A 163 -0.54 -11.51 7.11
CA LEU A 163 -1.44 -10.71 6.28
C LEU A 163 -0.91 -9.26 6.08
N LYS A 164 -0.33 -8.63 7.11
CA LYS A 164 0.33 -7.32 6.96
C LYS A 164 1.54 -7.40 6.03
N SER A 165 2.38 -8.44 6.16
CA SER A 165 3.51 -8.67 5.26
C SER A 165 3.05 -8.88 3.82
N LEU A 166 1.94 -9.59 3.62
CA LEU A 166 1.34 -9.77 2.31
C LEU A 166 0.89 -8.43 1.69
N LEU A 167 0.23 -7.57 2.48
CA LEU A 167 -0.15 -6.23 2.04
C LEU A 167 1.06 -5.35 1.67
N GLN A 168 2.15 -5.45 2.42
CA GLN A 168 3.41 -4.77 2.08
C GLN A 168 4.00 -5.27 0.75
N LEU A 169 3.87 -6.58 0.48
CA LEU A 169 4.32 -7.16 -0.78
C LEU A 169 3.47 -6.66 -1.97
N HIS A 170 2.15 -6.51 -1.80
CA HIS A 170 1.28 -5.85 -2.79
C HIS A 170 1.72 -4.40 -3.09
N GLU A 171 2.06 -3.64 -2.05
CA GLU A 171 2.58 -2.27 -2.19
C GLU A 171 3.92 -2.24 -2.92
N HIS A 172 4.81 -3.19 -2.61
CA HIS A 172 6.10 -3.32 -3.27
C HIS A 172 5.95 -3.60 -4.77
N HIS A 173 5.12 -4.57 -5.16
CA HIS A 173 4.84 -4.85 -6.58
C HIS A 173 4.25 -3.64 -7.31
N THR A 174 3.28 -2.96 -6.68
CA THR A 174 2.66 -1.75 -7.27
C THR A 174 3.71 -0.65 -7.49
N LYS A 175 4.59 -0.44 -6.51
CA LYS A 175 5.66 0.57 -6.60
C LYS A 175 6.67 0.25 -7.69
N GLU A 176 7.19 -0.98 -7.74
CA GLU A 176 8.15 -1.41 -8.76
C GLU A 176 7.55 -1.28 -10.17
N LEU A 177 6.29 -1.66 -10.38
CA LEU A 177 5.61 -1.50 -11.67
C LEU A 177 5.53 -0.04 -12.11
N LEU A 178 5.22 0.88 -11.19
CA LEU A 178 5.18 2.31 -11.48
C LEU A 178 6.56 2.88 -11.81
N GLU A 179 7.59 2.47 -11.06
CA GLU A 179 8.97 2.90 -11.27
C GLU A 179 9.49 2.45 -12.65
N ARG A 180 9.30 1.17 -13.01
CA ARG A 180 9.71 0.66 -14.34
C ARG A 180 8.89 1.27 -15.47
N SER A 181 7.59 1.45 -15.27
CA SER A 181 6.73 2.15 -16.22
C SER A 181 7.23 3.58 -16.49
N LEU A 182 7.59 4.32 -15.44
CA LEU A 182 8.10 5.69 -15.57
C LEU A 182 9.46 5.73 -16.27
N ALA A 183 10.37 4.81 -15.93
CA ALA A 183 11.67 4.69 -16.60
C ALA A 183 11.51 4.44 -18.11
N LEU A 184 10.63 3.52 -18.49
CA LEU A 184 10.34 3.22 -19.89
C LEU A 184 9.73 4.42 -20.64
N LEU A 185 8.75 5.11 -20.05
CA LEU A 185 8.11 6.29 -20.65
C LEU A 185 9.11 7.45 -20.83
N ASN A 186 9.99 7.66 -19.86
CA ASN A 186 11.04 8.69 -19.97
C ASN A 186 12.03 8.34 -21.09
N LYS A 187 12.41 7.05 -21.20
CA LYS A 187 13.33 6.60 -22.25
C LYS A 187 12.67 6.66 -23.63
N SER A 188 11.38 6.35 -23.75
CA SER A 188 10.66 6.47 -25.02
C SER A 188 10.53 7.92 -25.46
N GLN A 189 10.26 8.85 -24.54
CA GLN A 189 10.23 10.28 -24.86
C GLN A 189 11.58 10.76 -25.38
N GLN A 190 12.69 10.39 -24.71
CA GLN A 190 14.05 10.70 -25.16
C GLN A 190 14.32 10.16 -26.57
N LEU A 191 13.89 8.93 -26.85
CA LEU A 191 14.09 8.28 -28.14
C LEU A 191 13.27 8.93 -29.25
N THR A 192 11.98 9.19 -29.02
CA THR A 192 11.10 9.86 -30.00
C THR A 192 11.57 11.29 -30.28
N ASP A 193 11.99 12.04 -29.27
CA ASP A 193 12.59 13.38 -29.45
C ASP A 193 13.87 13.33 -30.27
N PHE A 194 14.70 12.29 -30.07
CA PHE A 194 15.90 12.09 -30.88
C PHE A 194 15.55 11.78 -32.33
N ILE A 195 14.58 10.90 -32.58
CA ILE A 195 14.11 10.55 -33.94
C ILE A 195 13.59 11.80 -34.65
N GLU A 196 12.78 12.63 -33.99
CA GLU A 196 12.21 13.82 -34.62
C GLU A 196 13.27 14.88 -34.96
N LYS A 197 14.28 15.05 -34.09
CA LYS A 197 15.45 15.90 -34.39
C LYS A 197 16.29 15.33 -35.53
N PHE A 198 16.52 14.02 -35.54
CA PHE A 198 17.34 13.36 -36.57
C PHE A 198 16.66 13.34 -37.94
N LYS A 199 15.33 13.27 -37.98
CA LYS A 199 14.54 13.46 -39.20
C LYS A 199 14.67 14.87 -39.79
N CYS A 200 14.77 15.91 -38.96
CA CYS A 200 14.73 17.31 -39.39
C CYS A 200 16.11 17.93 -39.69
N ASP A 201 17.20 17.27 -39.31
CA ASP A 201 18.54 17.83 -39.43
C ASP A 201 19.20 17.49 -40.78
N GLY A 202 19.33 18.51 -41.64
CA GLY A 202 20.15 18.49 -42.85
C GLY A 202 19.48 19.11 -44.08
N PRO A 203 20.24 19.61 -45.07
CA PRO A 203 19.70 20.20 -46.30
C PRO A 203 19.03 19.20 -47.26
N ASN A 204 19.09 17.89 -46.96
CA ASN A 204 18.66 16.80 -47.83
C ASN A 204 17.72 15.80 -47.11
N VAL A 205 16.66 16.29 -46.46
CA VAL A 205 15.59 15.42 -45.93
C VAL A 205 15.01 14.60 -47.08
N ASN A 206 15.16 13.27 -47.04
CA ASN A 206 14.64 12.38 -48.07
C ASN A 206 13.34 11.68 -47.59
N PRO A 207 12.46 11.25 -48.52
CA PRO A 207 11.22 10.55 -48.16
C PRO A 207 11.45 9.27 -47.36
N GLU A 208 12.56 8.58 -47.59
CA GLU A 208 12.92 7.36 -46.87
C GLU A 208 13.20 7.61 -45.39
N MET A 209 13.85 8.72 -45.02
CA MET A 209 14.08 9.12 -43.63
C MET A 209 12.75 9.44 -42.94
N ILE A 210 11.85 10.17 -43.61
CA ILE A 210 10.52 10.46 -43.04
C ILE A 210 9.75 9.15 -42.78
N GLN A 211 9.78 8.22 -43.73
CA GLN A 211 9.13 6.92 -43.57
C GLN A 211 9.78 6.08 -42.47
N GLY A 212 11.11 6.08 -42.38
CA GLY A 212 11.87 5.40 -41.33
C GLY A 212 11.56 5.95 -39.94
N ALA A 213 11.51 7.27 -39.79
CA ALA A 213 11.11 7.95 -38.55
C ALA A 213 9.71 7.48 -38.12
N HIS A 214 8.75 7.57 -39.03
CA HIS A 214 7.37 7.18 -38.79
C HIS A 214 7.26 5.71 -38.37
N ASN A 215 7.92 4.80 -39.08
CA ASN A 215 7.89 3.37 -38.76
C ASN A 215 8.52 3.08 -37.39
N SER A 216 9.58 3.78 -37.02
CA SER A 216 10.24 3.61 -35.73
C SER A 216 9.42 4.16 -34.57
N CYS A 217 8.78 5.32 -34.75
CA CYS A 217 7.81 5.83 -33.77
C CYS A 217 6.65 4.85 -33.58
N LEU A 218 6.08 4.29 -34.64
CA LEU A 218 5.02 3.28 -34.53
C LEU A 218 5.45 2.02 -33.75
N LYS A 219 6.71 1.57 -33.91
CA LYS A 219 7.25 0.44 -33.14
C LYS A 219 7.36 0.76 -31.64
N ILE A 220 7.80 1.98 -31.32
CA ILE A 220 7.88 2.46 -29.94
C ILE A 220 6.46 2.55 -29.34
N ASP A 221 5.55 3.21 -30.02
CA ASP A 221 4.18 3.45 -29.55
C ASP A 221 3.42 2.13 -29.34
N SER A 222 3.51 1.18 -30.28
CA SER A 222 2.84 -0.12 -30.16
C SER A 222 3.35 -0.95 -28.98
N LEU A 223 4.66 -0.96 -28.73
CA LEU A 223 5.22 -1.67 -27.57
C LEU A 223 4.84 -0.99 -26.25
N LEU A 224 4.86 0.34 -26.20
CA LEU A 224 4.41 1.10 -25.03
C LEU A 224 2.95 0.82 -24.73
N GLU A 225 2.08 0.88 -25.74
CA GLU A 225 0.66 0.61 -25.60
C GLU A 225 0.42 -0.79 -25.04
N PHE A 226 1.06 -1.81 -25.62
CA PHE A 226 0.97 -3.18 -25.15
C PHE A 226 1.37 -3.35 -23.68
N LEU A 227 2.53 -2.83 -23.28
CA LEU A 227 3.02 -2.97 -21.89
C LEU A 227 2.20 -2.13 -20.90
N GLN A 228 1.78 -0.93 -21.30
CA GLN A 228 0.94 -0.07 -20.45
C GLN A 228 -0.46 -0.65 -20.25
N ASP A 229 -1.04 -1.28 -21.26
CA ASP A 229 -2.34 -1.93 -21.12
C ASP A 229 -2.27 -3.16 -20.22
N ARG A 230 -1.23 -4.00 -20.35
CA ARG A 230 -0.97 -5.08 -19.39
C ARG A 230 -0.87 -4.55 -17.96
N ARG A 231 -0.06 -3.51 -17.73
CA ARG A 231 0.08 -2.86 -16.41
C ARG A 231 -1.25 -2.31 -15.89
N ARG A 232 -2.05 -1.63 -16.73
CA ARG A 232 -3.36 -1.07 -16.33
C ARG A 232 -4.36 -2.16 -15.94
N GLN A 233 -4.34 -3.30 -16.61
CA GLN A 233 -5.17 -4.45 -16.26
C GLN A 233 -4.71 -5.04 -14.92
N LEU A 234 -3.41 -5.27 -14.78
CA LEU A 234 -2.80 -5.81 -13.56
C LEU A 234 -3.06 -4.92 -12.33
N ASP A 235 -2.93 -3.61 -12.48
CA ASP A 235 -3.23 -2.60 -11.45
C ASP A 235 -4.65 -2.74 -10.89
N LYS A 236 -5.64 -3.07 -11.73
CA LYS A 236 -7.03 -3.24 -11.27
C LYS A 236 -7.13 -4.44 -10.33
N TYR A 237 -6.52 -5.56 -10.71
CA TYR A 237 -6.53 -6.77 -9.90
C TYR A 237 -5.74 -6.60 -8.61
N LEU A 238 -4.54 -6.01 -8.66
CA LEU A 238 -3.75 -5.69 -7.47
C LEU A 238 -4.53 -4.80 -6.50
N LYS A 239 -5.15 -3.72 -6.98
CA LYS A 239 -5.94 -2.82 -6.12
C LYS A 239 -7.14 -3.51 -5.50
N GLN A 240 -7.85 -4.33 -6.27
CA GLN A 240 -9.01 -5.08 -5.79
C GLN A 240 -8.59 -6.07 -4.70
N GLN A 241 -7.61 -6.94 -4.97
CA GLN A 241 -7.11 -7.90 -3.99
C GLN A 241 -6.54 -7.22 -2.74
N GLN A 242 -5.79 -6.14 -2.90
CA GLN A 242 -5.26 -5.38 -1.77
C GLN A 242 -6.37 -4.75 -0.92
N GLN A 243 -7.47 -4.28 -1.53
CA GLN A 243 -8.64 -3.80 -0.80
C GLN A 243 -9.33 -4.93 -0.03
N GLU A 244 -9.55 -6.07 -0.67
CA GLU A 244 -10.14 -7.26 -0.04
C GLU A 244 -9.30 -7.72 1.17
N LEU A 245 -7.98 -7.84 1.01
CA LEU A 245 -7.05 -8.20 2.08
C LEU A 245 -7.05 -7.18 3.23
N ARG A 246 -7.10 -5.87 2.94
CA ARG A 246 -7.22 -4.83 3.98
C ARG A 246 -8.50 -4.96 4.79
N GLN A 247 -9.61 -5.26 4.13
CA GLN A 247 -10.87 -5.46 4.83
C GLN A 247 -10.83 -6.73 5.70
N VAL A 248 -10.22 -7.81 5.21
CA VAL A 248 -10.01 -9.03 6.01
C VAL A 248 -9.15 -8.73 7.23
N LEU A 249 -8.08 -7.96 7.08
CA LEU A 249 -7.24 -7.52 8.19
C LEU A 249 -8.06 -6.77 9.25
N GLN A 250 -8.96 -5.89 8.81
CA GLN A 250 -9.84 -5.16 9.72
C GLN A 250 -10.78 -6.09 10.49
N ILE A 251 -11.36 -7.11 9.84
CA ILE A 251 -12.18 -8.12 10.53
C ILE A 251 -11.34 -8.91 11.54
N CYS A 252 -10.13 -9.35 11.19
CA CYS A 252 -9.25 -10.07 12.12
C CYS A 252 -8.89 -9.21 13.35
N GLN A 253 -8.64 -7.92 13.15
CA GLN A 253 -8.36 -7.00 14.25
C GLN A 253 -9.59 -6.80 15.13
N TRP A 254 -10.76 -6.60 14.51
CA TRP A 254 -12.03 -6.51 15.22
C TRP A 254 -12.31 -7.77 16.05
N ASP A 255 -12.10 -8.95 15.46
CA ASP A 255 -12.29 -10.25 16.11
C ASP A 255 -11.37 -10.44 17.33
N GLN A 256 -10.11 -10.01 17.20
CA GLN A 256 -9.16 -10.03 18.31
C GLN A 256 -9.61 -9.12 19.46
N GLN A 257 -10.15 -7.94 19.15
CA GLN A 257 -10.69 -7.01 20.17
C GLN A 257 -11.98 -7.57 20.79
N GLU A 258 -12.90 -8.11 19.98
CA GLU A 258 -14.13 -8.77 20.47
C GLU A 258 -13.78 -9.88 21.45
N SER A 259 -12.80 -10.71 21.12
CA SER A 259 -12.36 -11.82 21.96
C SER A 259 -11.84 -11.34 23.32
N GLN A 260 -11.08 -10.24 23.35
CA GLN A 260 -10.58 -9.65 24.59
C GLN A 260 -11.73 -9.12 25.46
N VAL A 261 -12.66 -8.37 24.86
CA VAL A 261 -13.84 -7.82 25.53
C VAL A 261 -14.72 -8.94 26.08
N THR A 262 -15.02 -9.95 25.25
CA THR A 262 -15.79 -11.14 25.63
C THR A 262 -15.15 -11.84 26.83
N SER A 263 -13.84 -12.10 26.78
CA SER A 263 -13.12 -12.79 27.85
C SER A 263 -13.19 -12.02 29.17
N TRP A 264 -13.06 -10.69 29.11
CA TRP A 264 -13.20 -9.84 30.29
C TRP A 264 -14.59 -9.92 30.89
N PHE A 265 -15.65 -9.75 30.08
CA PHE A 265 -17.03 -9.82 30.57
C PHE A 265 -17.36 -11.20 31.15
N GLN A 266 -16.99 -12.28 30.47
CA GLN A 266 -17.21 -13.64 30.96
C GLN A 266 -16.52 -13.88 32.30
N LYS A 267 -15.28 -13.40 32.46
CA LYS A 267 -14.58 -13.48 33.75
C LYS A 267 -15.28 -12.66 34.82
N ALA A 268 -15.64 -11.41 34.51
CA ALA A 268 -16.28 -10.52 35.47
C ALA A 268 -17.66 -11.02 35.91
N ILE A 269 -18.42 -11.64 35.01
CA ILE A 269 -19.71 -12.30 35.31
C ILE A 269 -19.50 -13.45 36.30
N ARG A 270 -18.54 -14.36 36.03
CA ARG A 270 -18.22 -15.46 36.96
C ARG A 270 -17.79 -14.94 38.33
N ASP A 271 -16.87 -13.97 38.34
CA ASP A 271 -16.37 -13.38 39.58
C ASP A 271 -17.50 -12.70 40.39
N LEU A 272 -18.53 -12.13 39.74
CA LEU A 272 -19.68 -11.53 40.43
C LEU A 272 -20.61 -12.57 41.07
N GLN A 273 -20.79 -13.72 40.42
CA GLN A 273 -21.66 -14.79 40.90
C GLN A 273 -21.07 -15.49 42.15
N GLU A 274 -19.75 -15.55 42.26
CA GLU A 274 -19.05 -16.24 43.36
C GLU A 274 -18.78 -15.36 44.60
N GLN A 275 -19.10 -14.06 44.55
CA GLN A 275 -18.70 -13.09 45.58
C GLN A 275 -19.61 -13.08 46.83
N SER A 276 -19.00 -13.23 48.01
CA SER A 276 -19.68 -13.11 49.32
C SER A 276 -20.12 -11.68 49.66
N LEU A 277 -21.02 -11.52 50.64
CA LEU A 277 -21.50 -10.20 51.12
C LEU A 277 -20.68 -9.62 52.30
N GLY A 278 -19.62 -10.30 52.71
CA GLY A 278 -18.79 -9.94 53.87
C GLY A 278 -19.28 -10.53 55.19
N SER A 279 -18.43 -10.51 56.21
CA SER A 279 -18.71 -11.03 57.57
C SER A 279 -18.92 -9.95 58.63
N SER A 280 -18.59 -8.69 58.32
CA SER A 280 -18.72 -7.55 59.22
C SER A 280 -19.04 -6.27 58.43
N LEU A 281 -19.37 -5.19 59.14
CA LEU A 281 -19.59 -3.87 58.51
C LEU A 281 -18.38 -3.41 57.71
N SER A 282 -17.18 -3.48 58.30
CA SER A 282 -15.94 -3.07 57.64
C SER A 282 -15.63 -3.92 56.41
N ASP A 283 -15.83 -5.25 56.48
CA ASP A 283 -15.62 -6.13 55.32
C ASP A 283 -16.58 -5.78 54.19
N ASN A 284 -17.84 -5.51 54.52
CA ASN A 284 -18.87 -5.15 53.55
C ASN A 284 -18.62 -3.77 52.92
N GLU A 285 -18.19 -2.78 53.69
CA GLU A 285 -17.77 -1.47 53.17
C GLU A 285 -16.58 -1.59 52.19
N GLU A 286 -15.62 -2.47 52.48
CA GLU A 286 -14.52 -2.76 51.54
C GLU A 286 -15.04 -3.40 50.24
N LEU A 287 -16.00 -4.32 50.33
CA LEU A 287 -16.64 -4.94 49.16
C LEU A 287 -17.44 -3.92 48.33
N ILE A 288 -18.11 -2.97 48.97
CA ILE A 288 -18.76 -1.84 48.28
C ILE A 288 -17.73 -1.02 47.51
N ARG A 289 -16.60 -0.66 48.14
CA ARG A 289 -15.52 0.07 47.48
C ARG A 289 -14.96 -0.70 46.28
N LYS A 290 -14.74 -2.02 46.41
CA LYS A 290 -14.31 -2.89 45.29
C LYS A 290 -15.35 -2.93 44.16
N HIS A 291 -16.63 -2.95 44.50
CA HIS A 291 -17.71 -2.90 43.51
C HIS A 291 -17.73 -1.55 42.77
N GLU A 292 -17.50 -0.43 43.45
CA GLU A 292 -17.36 0.89 42.83
C GLU A 292 -16.17 0.97 41.87
N GLU A 293 -15.02 0.38 42.23
CA GLU A 293 -13.87 0.25 41.34
C GLU A 293 -14.20 -0.59 40.10
N LEU A 294 -14.98 -1.67 40.26
CA LEU A 294 -15.44 -2.50 39.14
C LEU A 294 -16.40 -1.73 38.22
N ILE A 295 -17.28 -0.86 38.76
CA ILE A 295 -18.13 0.03 37.95
C ILE A 295 -17.27 0.94 37.05
N LEU A 296 -16.17 1.49 37.57
CA LEU A 296 -15.28 2.34 36.78
C LEU A 296 -14.64 1.56 35.63
N LYS A 297 -14.09 0.37 35.92
CA LYS A 297 -13.53 -0.51 34.88
C LYS A 297 -14.58 -0.91 33.84
N ALA A 298 -15.80 -1.23 34.28
CA ALA A 298 -16.89 -1.57 33.38
C ALA A 298 -17.24 -0.44 32.41
N LYS A 299 -17.10 0.83 32.81
CA LYS A 299 -17.32 1.97 31.89
C LYS A 299 -16.31 1.97 30.74
N GLU A 300 -15.04 1.67 31.02
CA GLU A 300 -14.00 1.59 29.99
C GLU A 300 -14.32 0.49 28.98
N TRP A 301 -14.64 -0.71 29.47
CA TRP A 301 -15.00 -1.84 28.60
C TRP A 301 -16.31 -1.62 27.83
N ASN A 302 -17.30 -0.94 28.43
CA ASN A 302 -18.52 -0.56 27.73
C ASN A 302 -18.24 0.43 26.59
N SER A 303 -17.32 1.38 26.78
CA SER A 303 -16.89 2.25 25.67
C SER A 303 -16.25 1.44 24.54
N SER A 304 -15.39 0.47 24.86
CA SER A 304 -14.80 -0.43 23.86
C SER A 304 -15.86 -1.26 23.12
N VAL A 305 -16.91 -1.70 23.80
CA VAL A 305 -18.05 -2.39 23.17
C VAL A 305 -18.77 -1.48 22.17
N GLU A 306 -19.02 -0.22 22.52
CA GLU A 306 -19.69 0.73 21.60
C GLU A 306 -18.81 1.07 20.39
N GLU A 307 -17.49 1.18 20.58
CA GLU A 307 -16.53 1.32 19.48
C GLU A 307 -16.57 0.11 18.55
N LEU A 308 -16.55 -1.12 19.09
CA LEU A 308 -16.65 -2.35 18.29
C LEU A 308 -17.98 -2.45 17.54
N LYS A 309 -19.10 -2.05 18.14
CA LYS A 309 -20.41 -2.02 17.45
C LYS A 309 -20.40 -1.04 16.29
N SER A 310 -19.86 0.16 16.50
CA SER A 310 -19.73 1.19 15.45
C SER A 310 -18.85 0.71 14.30
N GLU A 311 -17.70 0.10 14.61
CA GLU A 311 -16.79 -0.44 13.61
C GLU A 311 -17.44 -1.59 12.83
N ALA A 312 -18.14 -2.50 13.50
CA ALA A 312 -18.84 -3.60 12.85
C ALA A 312 -19.92 -3.08 11.89
N LEU A 313 -20.68 -2.04 12.25
CA LEU A 313 -21.64 -1.40 11.34
C LEU A 313 -20.97 -0.83 10.09
N GLY A 314 -19.79 -0.21 10.24
CA GLY A 314 -18.98 0.26 9.12
C GLY A 314 -18.54 -0.88 8.20
N LEU A 315 -18.08 -2.00 8.78
CA LEU A 315 -17.69 -3.20 8.05
C LEU A 315 -18.87 -3.87 7.32
N LEU A 316 -20.05 -3.94 7.94
CA LEU A 316 -21.25 -4.56 7.37
C LEU A 316 -21.71 -3.90 6.06
N LEU A 317 -21.46 -2.61 5.88
CA LEU A 317 -21.82 -1.85 4.67
C LEU A 317 -20.98 -2.24 3.45
N LEU A 318 -19.84 -2.92 3.63
CA LEU A 318 -18.83 -3.13 2.61
C LEU A 318 -18.68 -4.59 2.15
N LYS A 319 -19.49 -5.52 2.68
CA LYS A 319 -19.17 -6.97 2.65
C LYS A 319 -20.20 -7.90 2.03
N GLU A 320 -19.77 -9.13 1.76
CA GLU A 320 -20.57 -10.28 1.33
C GLU A 320 -21.36 -10.91 2.50
N ASP A 321 -22.25 -11.84 2.19
CA ASP A 321 -23.28 -12.30 3.13
C ASP A 321 -22.74 -13.11 4.33
N VAL A 322 -21.66 -13.89 4.16
CA VAL A 322 -21.09 -14.73 5.24
C VAL A 322 -20.38 -13.91 6.31
N GLU A 323 -19.53 -12.96 5.90
CA GLU A 323 -18.82 -12.06 6.82
C GLU A 323 -19.82 -11.15 7.57
N LYS A 324 -20.94 -10.81 6.92
CA LYS A 324 -22.03 -10.08 7.55
C LYS A 324 -22.72 -10.89 8.65
N GLU A 325 -23.04 -12.15 8.39
CA GLU A 325 -23.68 -13.02 9.38
C GLU A 325 -22.77 -13.23 10.61
N TYR A 326 -21.46 -13.43 10.39
CA TYR A 326 -20.47 -13.52 11.45
C TYR A 326 -20.48 -12.29 12.38
N LEU A 327 -20.30 -11.10 11.78
CA LEU A 327 -20.24 -9.84 12.52
C LEU A 327 -21.56 -9.58 13.27
N GLN A 328 -22.71 -9.92 12.67
CA GLN A 328 -24.01 -9.78 13.34
C GLN A 328 -24.14 -10.69 14.55
N LEU A 329 -23.77 -11.97 14.41
CA LEU A 329 -23.87 -12.95 15.49
C LEU A 329 -22.95 -12.59 16.67
N SER A 330 -21.72 -12.19 16.38
CA SER A 330 -20.76 -11.75 17.40
C SER A 330 -21.21 -10.46 18.10
N ASN A 331 -21.78 -9.47 17.38
CA ASN A 331 -22.38 -8.29 18.02
C ASN A 331 -23.57 -8.65 18.93
N GLN A 332 -24.43 -9.58 18.51
CA GLN A 332 -25.53 -10.05 19.35
C GLN A 332 -25.02 -10.72 20.64
N LYS A 333 -23.93 -11.50 20.54
CA LYS A 333 -23.26 -12.11 21.70
C LYS A 333 -22.71 -11.05 22.66
N LEU A 334 -22.03 -10.01 22.15
CA LEU A 334 -21.55 -8.89 22.96
C LEU A 334 -22.69 -8.17 23.69
N ASN A 335 -23.81 -7.89 23.00
CA ASN A 335 -24.99 -7.27 23.62
C ASN A 335 -25.53 -8.11 24.79
N ARG A 336 -25.66 -9.43 24.61
CA ARG A 336 -26.14 -10.33 25.66
C ARG A 336 -25.21 -10.33 26.88
N LEU A 337 -23.90 -10.38 26.66
CA LEU A 337 -22.92 -10.32 27.76
C LEU A 337 -22.98 -8.98 28.52
N GLN A 338 -23.13 -7.88 27.80
CA GLN A 338 -23.25 -6.54 28.38
C GLN A 338 -24.54 -6.40 29.22
N GLU A 339 -25.67 -6.90 28.72
CA GLU A 339 -26.95 -6.90 29.42
C GLU A 339 -26.92 -7.78 30.69
N GLU A 340 -26.34 -8.98 30.58
CA GLU A 340 -26.18 -9.89 31.71
C GLU A 340 -25.28 -9.32 32.80
N PHE A 341 -24.12 -8.82 32.42
CA PHE A 341 -23.21 -8.16 33.36
C PHE A 341 -23.87 -6.95 34.02
N GLY A 342 -24.57 -6.11 33.25
CA GLY A 342 -25.30 -4.95 33.77
C GLY A 342 -26.35 -5.35 34.81
N ARG A 343 -27.13 -6.41 34.55
CA ARG A 343 -28.11 -6.96 35.50
C ARG A 343 -27.45 -7.42 36.80
N LEU A 344 -26.40 -8.25 36.71
CA LEU A 344 -25.67 -8.76 37.88
C LEU A 344 -25.03 -7.64 38.71
N MET A 345 -24.52 -6.60 38.06
CA MET A 345 -23.97 -5.42 38.75
C MET A 345 -25.03 -4.71 39.60
N VAL A 346 -26.25 -4.53 39.08
CA VAL A 346 -27.36 -3.90 39.82
C VAL A 346 -27.83 -4.77 40.98
N GLU A 347 -27.96 -6.08 40.75
CA GLU A 347 -28.33 -7.05 41.79
C GLU A 347 -27.29 -7.07 42.92
N ARG A 348 -26.01 -7.17 42.57
CA ARG A 348 -24.89 -7.15 43.52
C ARG A 348 -24.88 -5.89 44.36
N ARG A 349 -25.06 -4.72 43.75
CA ARG A 349 -25.12 -3.43 44.46
C ARG A 349 -26.24 -3.42 45.50
N THR A 350 -27.40 -3.93 45.11
CA THR A 350 -28.57 -4.00 45.99
C THR A 350 -28.34 -4.95 47.17
N CYS A 351 -27.75 -6.13 46.92
CA CYS A 351 -27.40 -7.08 47.97
C CYS A 351 -26.34 -6.51 48.93
N LEU A 352 -25.30 -5.86 48.40
CA LEU A 352 -24.27 -5.20 49.22
C LEU A 352 -24.86 -4.12 50.11
N GLN A 353 -25.74 -3.26 49.58
CA GLN A 353 -26.38 -2.21 50.37
C GLN A 353 -27.26 -2.77 51.49
N LYS A 354 -28.07 -3.79 51.19
CA LYS A 354 -28.91 -4.44 52.22
C LYS A 354 -28.06 -5.09 53.32
N ALA A 355 -26.95 -5.73 52.95
CA ALA A 355 -26.00 -6.30 53.90
C ALA A 355 -25.36 -5.20 54.76
N ASN A 356 -24.97 -4.08 54.16
CA ASN A 356 -24.46 -2.92 54.87
C ASN A 356 -25.46 -2.37 55.89
N ASP A 357 -26.72 -2.20 55.48
CA ASP A 357 -27.79 -1.71 56.34
C ASP A 357 -28.03 -2.65 57.53
N PHE A 358 -27.97 -3.96 57.30
CA PHE A 358 -28.05 -4.97 58.35
C PHE A 358 -26.87 -4.86 59.33
N PHE A 359 -25.63 -4.84 58.85
CA PHE A 359 -24.45 -4.75 59.72
C PHE A 359 -24.44 -3.46 60.54
N ASN A 360 -24.87 -2.34 59.96
CA ASN A 360 -25.05 -1.07 60.66
C ASN A 360 -26.07 -1.19 61.81
N SER A 361 -27.24 -1.80 61.54
CA SER A 361 -28.27 -2.00 62.56
C SER A 361 -27.85 -3.00 63.63
N ALA A 362 -27.16 -4.06 63.25
CA ALA A 362 -26.63 -5.05 64.18
C ALA A 362 -25.59 -4.42 65.13
N ASN A 363 -24.64 -3.65 64.61
CA ASN A 363 -23.66 -2.94 65.43
C ASN A 363 -24.31 -1.96 66.42
N LYS A 364 -25.29 -1.17 65.96
CA LYS A 364 -26.07 -0.28 66.85
C LYS A 364 -26.80 -1.04 67.94
N ALA A 365 -27.40 -2.19 67.62
CA ALA A 365 -28.05 -3.05 68.61
C ALA A 365 -27.02 -3.61 69.61
N PHE A 366 -25.86 -4.09 69.14
CA PHE A 366 -24.78 -4.56 70.01
C PHE A 366 -24.29 -3.47 70.98
N ASP A 367 -24.12 -2.23 70.52
CA ASP A 367 -23.73 -1.11 71.38
C ASP A 367 -24.76 -0.84 72.50
N VAL A 368 -26.06 -0.89 72.17
CA VAL A 368 -27.15 -0.73 73.15
C VAL A 368 -27.14 -1.91 74.13
N LEU A 369 -27.07 -3.14 73.63
CA LEU A 369 -27.04 -4.34 74.46
C LEU A 369 -25.84 -4.35 75.41
N GLY A 370 -24.67 -3.88 74.97
CA GLY A 370 -23.50 -3.71 75.83
C GLY A 370 -23.74 -2.71 76.97
N ARG A 371 -24.44 -1.59 76.70
CA ARG A 371 -24.83 -0.63 77.76
C ARG A 371 -25.86 -1.22 78.71
N VAL A 372 -26.87 -1.92 78.20
CA VAL A 372 -27.86 -2.62 79.02
C VAL A 372 -27.20 -3.67 79.90
N GLU A 373 -26.24 -4.45 79.38
CA GLU A 373 -25.47 -5.43 80.14
C GLU A 373 -24.66 -4.77 81.27
N ALA A 374 -23.99 -3.66 80.97
CA ALA A 374 -23.25 -2.89 81.98
C ALA A 374 -24.17 -2.33 83.07
N TYR A 375 -25.34 -1.82 82.69
CA TYR A 375 -26.34 -1.31 83.63
C TYR A 375 -26.95 -2.41 84.49
N LEU A 376 -27.25 -3.59 83.92
CA LEU A 376 -27.68 -4.77 84.67
C LEU A 376 -26.65 -5.23 85.70
N LYS A 377 -25.34 -5.11 85.41
CA LYS A 377 -24.27 -5.40 86.36
C LYS A 377 -24.28 -4.41 87.54
N LEU A 378 -24.55 -3.13 87.28
CA LEU A 378 -24.68 -2.10 88.31
C LEU A 378 -25.93 -2.30 89.19
N LEU A 379 -27.09 -2.55 88.57
CA LEU A 379 -28.35 -2.81 89.28
C LEU A 379 -28.26 -3.97 90.27
N LYS A 380 -27.50 -5.02 89.96
CA LYS A 380 -27.25 -6.15 90.88
C LYS A 380 -26.48 -5.75 92.14
N SER A 381 -25.73 -4.65 92.09
CA SER A 381 -24.94 -4.13 93.22
C SER A 381 -25.68 -3.07 94.04
N GLU A 382 -26.78 -2.51 93.52
CA GLU A 382 -27.59 -1.52 94.22
C GLU A 382 -28.67 -2.23 95.07
N GLY A 383 -28.71 -1.96 96.38
CA GLY A 383 -29.68 -2.55 97.33
C GLY A 383 -31.10 -2.01 97.17
N LEU A 384 -31.65 -2.04 95.96
CA LEU A 384 -32.97 -1.50 95.61
C LEU A 384 -34.11 -2.40 96.08
N SER A 385 -35.30 -1.80 96.27
CA SER A 385 -36.50 -2.56 96.60
C SER A 385 -37.06 -3.32 95.39
N LEU A 386 -37.71 -4.46 95.66
CA LEU A 386 -38.24 -5.35 94.61
C LEU A 386 -39.15 -4.66 93.57
N PRO A 387 -40.07 -3.74 93.93
CA PRO A 387 -40.91 -3.06 92.94
C PRO A 387 -40.12 -2.14 92.00
N VAL A 388 -39.07 -1.49 92.52
CA VAL A 388 -38.20 -0.60 91.72
C VAL A 388 -37.35 -1.41 90.76
N LEU A 389 -36.81 -2.55 91.22
CA LEU A 389 -36.05 -3.46 90.37
C LEU A 389 -36.91 -4.02 89.22
N ALA A 390 -38.15 -4.42 89.52
CA ALA A 390 -39.09 -4.90 88.51
C ALA A 390 -39.40 -3.84 87.44
N ALA A 391 -39.64 -2.59 87.85
CA ALA A 391 -39.88 -1.49 86.92
C ALA A 391 -38.67 -1.21 86.02
N ARG A 392 -37.44 -1.27 86.57
CA ARG A 392 -36.20 -1.12 85.80
C ARG A 392 -35.96 -2.27 84.83
N HIS A 393 -36.24 -3.50 85.24
CA HIS A 393 -36.15 -4.66 84.33
C HIS A 393 -37.12 -4.56 83.17
N GLU A 394 -38.36 -4.09 83.38
CA GLU A 394 -39.34 -3.89 82.31
C GLU A 394 -38.93 -2.78 81.33
N GLU A 395 -38.27 -1.72 81.82
CA GLU A 395 -37.69 -0.67 80.98
C GLU A 395 -36.56 -1.22 80.09
N LEU A 396 -35.64 -1.99 80.67
CA LEU A 396 -34.53 -2.61 79.92
C LEU A 396 -35.02 -3.67 78.94
N TYR A 397 -36.06 -4.44 79.29
CA TYR A 397 -36.66 -5.41 78.38
C TYR A 397 -37.25 -4.73 77.14
N ARG A 398 -37.95 -3.60 77.32
CA ARG A 398 -38.42 -2.79 76.18
C ARG A 398 -37.27 -2.24 75.36
N GLU A 399 -36.23 -1.71 76.00
CA GLU A 399 -35.03 -1.21 75.30
C GLU A 399 -34.34 -2.29 74.46
N ILE A 400 -34.18 -3.51 74.99
CA ILE A 400 -33.63 -4.67 74.26
C ILE A 400 -34.51 -5.01 73.05
N LYS A 401 -35.82 -5.08 73.24
CA LYS A 401 -36.76 -5.42 72.17
C LYS A 401 -36.71 -4.39 71.04
N ASP A 402 -36.74 -3.11 71.41
CA ASP A 402 -36.78 -2.01 70.44
C ASP A 402 -35.45 -1.87 69.70
N CYS A 403 -34.31 -2.06 70.38
CA CYS A 403 -32.99 -1.92 69.74
C CYS A 403 -32.65 -3.09 68.80
N THR A 404 -33.18 -4.29 69.04
CA THR A 404 -32.90 -5.48 68.22
C THR A 404 -33.88 -5.66 67.04
N ALA A 405 -35.05 -5.03 67.07
CA ALA A 405 -36.10 -5.21 66.07
C ALA A 405 -35.63 -4.93 64.63
N ASP A 406 -34.96 -3.81 64.41
CA ASP A 406 -34.50 -3.38 63.07
C ASP A 406 -33.43 -4.32 62.49
N ALA A 407 -32.47 -4.76 63.32
CA ALA A 407 -31.44 -5.71 62.92
C ALA A 407 -32.04 -7.09 62.55
N LEU A 408 -32.99 -7.58 63.35
CA LEU A 408 -33.68 -8.85 63.08
C LEU A 408 -34.50 -8.78 61.79
N GLN A 409 -35.24 -7.68 61.58
CA GLN A 409 -36.03 -7.48 60.36
C GLN A 409 -35.14 -7.46 59.11
N LYS A 410 -34.04 -6.68 59.14
CA LYS A 410 -33.10 -6.60 58.02
C LYS A 410 -32.39 -7.93 57.76
N GLY A 411 -32.03 -8.65 58.82
CA GLY A 411 -31.44 -9.99 58.71
C GLY A 411 -32.38 -11.00 58.05
N GLN A 412 -33.66 -11.00 58.44
CA GLN A 412 -34.68 -11.86 57.83
C GLN A 412 -34.92 -11.52 56.35
N ALA A 413 -34.93 -10.23 55.99
CA ALA A 413 -35.06 -9.79 54.61
C ALA A 413 -33.89 -10.26 53.73
N LEU A 414 -32.65 -10.22 54.26
CA LEU A 414 -31.46 -10.71 53.56
C LEU A 414 -31.51 -12.22 53.31
N ILE A 415 -31.84 -13.01 54.34
CA ILE A 415 -31.95 -14.47 54.23
C ILE A 415 -33.01 -14.86 53.20
N SER A 416 -34.16 -14.19 53.21
CA SER A 416 -35.26 -14.44 52.26
C SER A 416 -34.84 -14.17 50.81
N GLN A 417 -33.97 -13.18 50.58
CA GLN A 417 -33.47 -12.86 49.25
C GLN A 417 -32.43 -13.88 48.75
N VAL A 418 -31.54 -14.35 49.62
CA VAL A 418 -30.53 -15.37 49.25
C VAL A 418 -31.21 -16.67 48.82
N ALA A 419 -32.27 -17.09 49.53
CA ALA A 419 -33.05 -18.28 49.19
C ALA A 419 -33.73 -18.19 47.81
N SER A 420 -34.19 -17.00 47.40
CA SER A 420 -34.81 -16.79 46.08
C SER A 420 -33.81 -16.77 44.91
N CYS A 421 -32.52 -16.57 45.19
CA CYS A 421 -31.49 -16.45 44.17
C CYS A 421 -30.90 -17.82 43.79
N SER A 422 -30.99 -18.81 44.69
CA SER A 422 -30.49 -20.18 44.49
C SER A 422 -31.32 -20.98 43.46
N ASP A 423 -32.58 -20.62 43.25
CA ASP A 423 -33.51 -21.33 42.37
C ASP A 423 -33.37 -20.94 40.87
N CYS A 424 -32.51 -19.97 40.55
CA CYS A 424 -32.32 -19.45 39.18
C CYS A 424 -31.08 -20.02 38.45
N GLU A 425 -30.39 -21.03 39.01
CA GLU A 425 -29.24 -21.68 38.38
C GLU A 425 -29.66 -22.73 37.34
N HIS A 426 -30.31 -22.34 36.24
CA HIS A 426 -30.39 -23.21 35.06
C HIS A 426 -30.21 -22.46 33.74
N SER A 427 -29.00 -22.67 33.19
CA SER A 427 -28.70 -22.84 31.76
C SER A 427 -28.89 -21.63 30.83
N ILE A 428 -27.91 -20.72 30.81
CA ILE A 428 -27.63 -19.92 29.61
C ILE A 428 -26.45 -20.56 28.88
N ALA A 429 -26.74 -21.46 27.95
CA ALA A 429 -25.75 -21.88 26.96
C ALA A 429 -25.51 -20.70 26.02
N HIS A 430 -24.36 -20.04 26.13
CA HIS A 430 -23.96 -19.06 25.14
C HIS A 430 -23.53 -19.82 23.87
N PRO A 431 -24.12 -19.52 22.70
CA PRO A 431 -23.62 -20.10 21.46
C PRO A 431 -22.16 -19.68 21.26
N GLU A 432 -21.25 -20.65 21.18
CA GLU A 432 -19.86 -20.42 20.85
C GLU A 432 -19.77 -20.02 19.37
N VAL A 433 -19.56 -18.73 19.14
CA VAL A 433 -19.12 -18.23 17.84
C VAL A 433 -17.63 -18.57 17.74
N ARG A 434 -17.25 -19.42 16.79
CA ARG A 434 -15.85 -19.76 16.55
C ARG A 434 -15.07 -18.52 16.11
N PRO A 435 -13.78 -18.40 16.44
CA PRO A 435 -12.91 -17.33 15.95
C PRO A 435 -12.98 -17.20 14.43
N TYR A 436 -12.86 -15.98 13.91
CA TYR A 436 -12.95 -15.73 12.48
C TYR A 436 -11.84 -16.44 11.69
N SER A 437 -10.66 -16.65 12.30
CA SER A 437 -9.55 -17.43 11.74
C SER A 437 -9.95 -18.86 11.36
N ASP A 438 -10.89 -19.45 12.09
CA ASP A 438 -11.28 -20.86 11.96
C ASP A 438 -12.38 -21.05 10.90
N LEU A 439 -12.91 -19.96 10.32
CA LEU A 439 -13.93 -19.98 9.27
C LEU A 439 -13.34 -20.00 7.86
N ARG A 440 -12.03 -19.76 7.71
CA ARG A 440 -11.32 -19.73 6.42
C ARG A 440 -10.31 -20.88 6.23
N THR A 441 -10.15 -21.76 7.23
CA THR A 441 -9.47 -23.05 7.08
C THR A 441 -10.50 -24.13 6.77
#